data_AF-A0A6A5ZSM9-F1
#
_entry.id   AF-A0A6A5ZSM9-F1
#
_cell.length_a   1.000
_cell.length_b   1.000
_cell.length_c   1.000
_cell.angle_alpha   90.00
_cell.angle_beta   90.00
_cell.angle_gamma   90.00
#
_symmetry.space_group_name_H-M   'P 1'
#
loop_
_entity.id
_entity.type
_entity.pdbx_description
1 polymer ?
#
loop_
_entity_poly.entity_id
_entity_poly.type
_entity_poly.pdbx_seq_one_letter_code
_entity_poly.pdbx_strand_id
1 'polypeptide(L)'
;MSYMNDADRNSITSSLEENRLPCFRCGFFKHGTLECKEAKGQGFQHAASKLKGKIDADDWYFTERDRMKTEQARKKKEAKEAKAAVKPTPNADPRKGKGPTLGRPTGKLPIRKGILDKGAMVKNPGFKIPASGPSGIIPWGDEVPSKGGLPYRDAPGNAFSEGSAAPPSLTPHADEKQGKLHQNQLGKPTKTDYRYTKVNSPIQGTAKGGICTASGATGKDDLLIMSNYVEVNDFPDNIYVYNLTYWYPESSGPNGRITFNKRLEIRKAFNALNQLDSFHLQSNNVIWATDFKTLYCASAIHDTTTQVSDWDTSPVRYEQVNGVNIDGLQATISVGTCLTNIRQAFKTKEITELYDYIRALNANISRAIVPQTAAVPASNQEPQLTQIGPNKFFINGGFAQMTGLRAVRGYFTSIRPGAYKTLLNVNTATSAFFEPILLSDFLDKVGTVDSESSIEKMLRGVTLRITYTRQHFEGKPDPNTPANRLKTFRQFGLVAGKQKFFKLTKKTIGKKVKWESSSTDGGKDVATYFETGKNVEKFTTRYTTRNQLLCVNVGKPVTPHPPIDP
;
A
#
# COMPACT_ATOMS: atom_id res chain seq x y z
N MET A 1 -26.40 -32.31 38.81
CA MET A 1 -26.87 -31.61 40.02
C MET A 1 -26.09 -32.14 41.20
N SER A 2 -25.11 -31.38 41.67
CA SER A 2 -24.47 -31.54 42.98
C SER A 2 -24.22 -30.13 43.51
N TYR A 3 -24.71 -29.86 44.72
CA TYR A 3 -24.62 -28.57 45.38
C TYR A 3 -23.20 -28.37 45.95
N MET A 4 -22.56 -27.24 45.64
CA MET A 4 -21.46 -26.70 46.44
C MET A 4 -22.04 -25.67 47.42
N ASN A 5 -21.60 -25.75 48.68
CA ASN A 5 -22.06 -24.92 49.79
C ASN A 5 -21.44 -23.51 49.75
N ASP A 6 -22.21 -22.52 50.20
CA ASP A 6 -21.89 -21.08 50.19
C ASP A 6 -20.70 -20.66 51.09
N ALA A 7 -20.10 -21.58 51.84
CA ALA A 7 -18.96 -21.30 52.73
C ALA A 7 -17.62 -21.14 51.97
N ASP A 8 -17.43 -21.82 50.83
CA ASP A 8 -16.18 -21.76 50.05
C ASP A 8 -16.07 -20.51 49.17
N ARG A 9 -17.17 -19.75 49.03
CA ARG A 9 -17.21 -18.52 48.22
C ARG A 9 -16.59 -17.32 48.92
N ASN A 10 -16.49 -17.35 50.25
CA ASN A 10 -16.09 -16.19 51.06
C ASN A 10 -14.59 -16.16 51.43
N SER A 11 -13.80 -17.21 51.13
CA SER A 11 -12.34 -17.18 51.38
C SER A 11 -11.48 -16.77 50.17
N ILE A 12 -12.08 -16.72 48.96
CA ILE A 12 -11.37 -16.30 47.73
C ILE A 12 -11.51 -14.78 47.47
N THR A 13 -12.46 -14.11 48.14
CA THR A 13 -12.70 -12.67 47.94
C THR A 13 -11.81 -11.75 48.78
N SER A 14 -11.14 -12.23 49.83
CA SER A 14 -10.28 -11.39 50.67
C SER A 14 -8.82 -11.26 50.19
N SER A 15 -8.37 -12.08 49.23
CA SER A 15 -6.99 -12.05 48.72
C SER A 15 -6.83 -11.41 47.33
N LEU A 16 -7.90 -10.81 46.79
CA LEU A 16 -7.91 -10.16 45.46
C LEU A 16 -8.11 -8.64 45.50
N GLU A 17 -8.19 -8.03 46.68
CA GLU A 17 -8.40 -6.57 46.82
C GLU A 17 -7.11 -5.74 46.70
N GLU A 18 -5.92 -6.33 46.77
CA GLU A 18 -4.64 -5.58 46.76
C GLU A 18 -4.08 -5.24 45.36
N ASN A 19 -4.75 -5.61 44.25
CA ASN A 19 -4.25 -5.37 42.88
C ASN A 19 -5.30 -4.76 41.92
N ARG A 20 -6.02 -3.71 42.32
CA ARG A 20 -6.88 -2.96 41.39
C ARG A 20 -6.08 -1.88 40.67
N LEU A 21 -6.05 -1.92 39.33
CA LEU A 21 -5.53 -0.82 38.49
C LEU A 21 -6.55 0.34 38.44
N PRO A 22 -6.11 1.62 38.38
CA PRO A 22 -7.03 2.76 38.33
C PRO A 22 -7.81 2.79 37.00
N CYS A 23 -9.02 3.35 37.03
CA CYS A 23 -9.84 3.52 35.83
C CYS A 23 -9.11 4.39 34.79
N PHE A 24 -8.89 3.87 33.58
CA PHE A 24 -8.18 4.58 32.49
C PHE A 24 -8.76 5.95 32.12
N ARG A 25 -10.03 6.23 32.46
CA ARG A 25 -10.72 7.46 32.05
C ARG A 25 -10.70 8.57 33.10
N CYS A 26 -10.69 8.24 34.39
CA CYS A 26 -10.73 9.23 35.46
C CYS A 26 -9.61 9.09 36.50
N GLY A 27 -8.79 8.03 36.45
CA GLY A 27 -7.65 7.84 37.34
C GLY A 27 -7.99 7.39 38.76
N PHE A 28 -9.27 7.24 39.11
CA PHE A 28 -9.70 6.82 40.46
C PHE A 28 -9.94 5.31 40.55
N PHE A 29 -9.67 4.75 41.73
CA PHE A 29 -9.78 3.30 42.04
C PHE A 29 -11.20 2.86 42.47
N LYS A 30 -12.15 3.80 42.59
CA LYS A 30 -13.43 3.54 43.28
C LYS A 30 -14.44 2.71 42.50
N HIS A 31 -14.30 2.60 41.18
CA HIS A 31 -15.25 1.90 40.32
C HIS A 31 -14.43 1.15 39.27
N GLY A 32 -14.55 -0.18 39.27
CA GLY A 32 -13.85 -1.08 38.38
C GLY A 32 -14.02 -0.71 36.90
N THR A 33 -13.22 -1.34 36.04
CA THR A 33 -12.89 -0.96 34.66
C THR A 33 -14.05 -0.71 33.68
N LEU A 34 -15.31 -0.97 34.06
CA LEU A 34 -16.44 -1.00 33.12
C LEU A 34 -17.53 0.06 33.32
N GLU A 35 -17.63 0.78 34.45
CA GLU A 35 -18.71 1.78 34.62
C GLU A 35 -18.27 3.04 35.38
N CYS A 36 -17.92 4.10 34.65
CA CYS A 36 -17.74 5.45 35.21
C CYS A 36 -18.99 6.30 34.89
N LYS A 37 -19.96 6.36 35.81
CA LYS A 37 -21.26 7.05 35.63
C LYS A 37 -21.32 8.50 36.16
N GLU A 38 -20.29 8.98 36.87
CA GLU A 38 -20.37 10.27 37.62
C GLU A 38 -19.98 11.55 36.84
N ALA A 39 -19.71 11.50 35.54
CA ALA A 39 -19.43 12.72 34.76
C ALA A 39 -20.68 13.40 34.14
N LYS A 40 -21.88 13.12 34.65
CA LYS A 40 -23.14 13.75 34.21
C LYS A 40 -23.66 14.72 35.27
N GLY A 41 -22.93 15.80 35.52
CA GLY A 41 -23.42 16.85 36.39
C GLY A 41 -22.48 18.03 36.42
N GLN A 42 -22.94 19.14 35.82
CA GLN A 42 -22.39 20.49 35.96
C GLN A 42 -21.12 20.79 35.15
N GLY A 43 -21.29 21.55 34.05
CA GLY A 43 -20.17 22.23 33.36
C GLY A 43 -20.21 22.30 31.83
N PHE A 44 -21.18 21.70 31.14
CA PHE A 44 -21.12 21.52 29.67
C PHE A 44 -22.26 22.14 28.85
N GLN A 45 -22.92 23.21 29.32
CA GLN A 45 -23.95 23.89 28.52
C GLN A 45 -23.46 25.09 27.69
N HIS A 46 -22.24 25.62 27.92
CA HIS A 46 -21.75 26.77 27.14
C HIS A 46 -20.75 26.46 26.01
N ALA A 47 -20.23 25.24 25.92
CA ALA A 47 -19.24 24.85 24.89
C ALA A 47 -19.82 23.98 23.74
N ALA A 48 -21.04 23.45 23.89
CA ALA A 48 -21.62 22.49 22.95
C ALA A 48 -22.26 23.11 21.69
N SER A 49 -22.35 24.45 21.59
CA SER A 49 -22.93 25.12 20.41
C SER A 49 -21.92 25.54 19.33
N LYS A 50 -20.60 25.39 19.55
CA LYS A 50 -19.57 25.86 18.61
C LYS A 50 -18.66 24.80 17.96
N LEU A 51 -18.82 23.51 18.23
CA LEU A 51 -18.01 22.46 17.63
C LEU A 51 -18.85 21.26 17.14
N LYS A 52 -19.80 21.54 16.23
CA LYS A 52 -20.32 20.54 15.31
C LYS A 52 -19.41 20.50 14.08
N GLY A 53 -18.42 19.61 14.13
CA GLY A 53 -17.53 19.36 12.99
C GLY A 53 -16.23 18.70 13.45
N LYS A 54 -16.29 17.45 13.92
CA LYS A 54 -15.09 16.61 13.92
C LYS A 54 -14.81 16.28 12.46
N ILE A 55 -13.97 17.08 11.82
CA ILE A 55 -13.38 16.75 10.52
C ILE A 55 -12.47 15.55 10.77
N ASP A 56 -12.72 14.45 10.07
CA ASP A 56 -11.83 13.28 10.04
C ASP A 56 -10.43 13.74 9.65
N ALA A 57 -9.37 13.21 10.27
CA ALA A 57 -8.00 13.59 9.94
C ALA A 57 -7.68 13.35 8.45
N ASP A 58 -8.33 12.36 7.83
CA ASP A 58 -8.23 12.11 6.40
C ASP A 58 -9.00 13.19 5.59
N ASP A 59 -10.19 13.60 6.01
CA ASP A 59 -10.92 14.73 5.38
C ASP A 59 -10.17 16.05 5.54
N TRP A 60 -9.53 16.31 6.68
CA TRP A 60 -8.70 17.49 6.88
C TRP A 60 -7.49 17.46 5.94
N TYR A 61 -6.84 16.31 5.81
CA TYR A 61 -5.70 16.14 4.89
C TYR A 61 -6.10 16.32 3.42
N PHE A 62 -7.25 15.78 2.99
CA PHE A 62 -7.73 15.97 1.62
C PHE A 62 -8.20 17.41 1.36
N THR A 63 -8.88 18.02 2.32
CA THR A 63 -9.32 19.43 2.24
C THR A 63 -8.13 20.38 2.18
N GLU A 64 -7.10 20.19 3.02
CA GLU A 64 -5.91 21.04 3.03
C GLU A 64 -5.08 20.86 1.75
N ARG A 65 -5.01 19.64 1.22
CA ARG A 65 -4.38 19.37 -0.08
C ARG A 65 -5.09 20.08 -1.23
N ASP A 66 -6.42 20.06 -1.25
CA ASP A 66 -7.19 20.70 -2.32
C ASP A 66 -7.21 22.24 -2.16
N ARG A 67 -7.12 22.76 -0.92
CA ARG A 67 -6.85 24.17 -0.64
C ARG A 67 -5.50 24.59 -1.20
N MET A 68 -4.44 23.83 -0.92
CA MET A 68 -3.08 24.07 -1.44
C MET A 68 -3.03 24.07 -2.97
N LYS A 69 -3.73 23.14 -3.63
CA LYS A 69 -3.83 23.13 -5.12
C LYS A 69 -4.55 24.36 -5.66
N THR A 70 -5.64 24.76 -5.01
CA THR A 70 -6.41 25.96 -5.41
C THR A 70 -5.57 27.22 -5.26
N GLU A 71 -4.81 27.33 -4.17
CA GLU A 71 -3.93 28.47 -3.95
C GLU A 71 -2.76 28.51 -4.95
N GLN A 72 -2.16 27.36 -5.27
CA GLN A 72 -1.14 27.28 -6.33
C GLN A 72 -1.70 27.66 -7.71
N ALA A 73 -2.93 27.24 -8.03
CA ALA A 73 -3.60 27.63 -9.27
C ALA A 73 -3.87 29.14 -9.32
N ARG A 74 -4.29 29.75 -8.20
CA ARG A 74 -4.46 31.20 -8.08
C ARG A 74 -3.14 31.94 -8.30
N LYS A 75 -2.05 31.53 -7.63
CA LYS A 75 -0.71 32.14 -7.79
C LYS A 75 -0.21 32.05 -9.23
N LYS A 76 -0.45 30.93 -9.92
CA LYS A 76 -0.12 30.78 -11.36
C LYS A 76 -0.95 31.72 -12.24
N LYS A 77 -2.23 31.91 -11.95
CA LYS A 77 -3.11 32.84 -12.66
C LYS A 77 -2.65 34.29 -12.46
N GLU A 78 -2.38 34.69 -11.22
CA GLU A 78 -1.87 36.02 -10.88
C GLU A 78 -0.52 36.32 -11.55
N ALA A 79 0.41 35.35 -11.56
CA ALA A 79 1.68 35.50 -12.26
C ALA A 79 1.50 35.67 -13.79
N LYS A 80 0.49 35.01 -14.37
CA LYS A 80 0.16 35.14 -15.81
C LYS A 80 -0.45 36.51 -16.10
N GLU A 81 -1.34 37.00 -15.24
CA GLU A 81 -1.97 38.32 -15.36
C GLU A 81 -0.96 39.46 -15.14
N ALA A 82 -0.05 39.32 -14.16
CA ALA A 82 1.05 40.26 -13.94
C ALA A 82 1.97 40.35 -15.16
N LYS A 83 2.30 39.22 -15.80
CA LYS A 83 3.07 39.20 -17.06
C LYS A 83 2.31 39.85 -18.23
N ALA A 84 0.99 39.73 -18.26
CA ALA A 84 0.16 40.37 -19.29
C ALA A 84 -0.03 41.88 -19.07
N ALA A 85 0.05 42.34 -17.81
CA ALA A 85 -0.08 43.75 -17.43
C ALA A 85 1.17 44.58 -17.77
N VAL A 86 2.34 43.95 -17.89
CA VAL A 86 3.56 44.58 -18.41
C VAL A 86 3.47 44.63 -19.93
N LYS A 87 2.63 45.53 -20.46
CA LYS A 87 2.74 45.95 -21.86
C LYS A 87 3.97 46.86 -21.99
N PRO A 88 4.86 46.64 -22.97
CA PRO A 88 5.93 47.59 -23.25
C PRO A 88 5.28 48.91 -23.69
N THR A 89 5.53 49.97 -22.95
CA THR A 89 5.24 51.35 -23.38
C THR A 89 6.00 51.58 -24.68
N PRO A 90 5.34 52.03 -25.77
CA PRO A 90 6.05 52.35 -27.00
C PRO A 90 6.95 53.54 -26.71
N ASN A 91 8.26 53.32 -26.76
CA ASN A 91 9.24 54.40 -26.75
C ASN A 91 8.93 55.34 -27.92
N ALA A 92 8.66 56.59 -27.59
CA ALA A 92 8.61 57.67 -28.55
C ALA A 92 10.00 57.82 -29.18
N ASP A 93 10.06 57.57 -30.48
CA ASP A 93 11.26 57.67 -31.30
C ASP A 93 11.44 59.14 -31.76
N PRO A 94 12.48 59.86 -31.34
CA PRO A 94 12.76 61.20 -31.83
C PRO A 94 13.94 61.13 -32.79
N ARG A 95 13.67 61.02 -34.10
CA ARG A 95 14.46 61.68 -35.17
C ARG A 95 13.87 61.41 -36.56
N LYS A 96 13.14 62.41 -37.06
CA LYS A 96 12.98 62.64 -38.50
C LYS A 96 14.30 63.20 -39.05
N GLY A 97 14.92 62.49 -39.98
CA GLY A 97 16.00 62.99 -40.84
C GLY A 97 15.83 62.41 -42.24
N LYS A 98 15.51 63.28 -43.20
CA LYS A 98 15.30 62.97 -44.63
C LYS A 98 16.60 62.50 -45.29
N GLY A 99 16.53 61.53 -46.20
CA GLY A 99 17.61 61.19 -47.16
C GLY A 99 17.24 60.00 -48.06
N PRO A 100 17.65 59.98 -49.34
CA PRO A 100 16.80 59.46 -50.42
C PRO A 100 17.02 57.98 -50.81
N THR A 101 15.94 57.45 -51.39
CA THR A 101 15.79 56.25 -52.23
C THR A 101 17.00 55.87 -53.08
N LEU A 102 17.35 54.57 -53.09
CA LEU A 102 17.89 53.87 -54.26
C LEU A 102 17.63 52.34 -54.16
N GLY A 103 16.98 51.80 -55.20
CA GLY A 103 17.35 50.54 -55.85
C GLY A 103 17.18 49.22 -55.10
N ARG A 104 16.06 48.53 -55.36
CA ARG A 104 15.95 47.07 -55.26
C ARG A 104 16.54 46.44 -56.52
N PRO A 105 17.29 45.34 -56.43
CA PRO A 105 16.95 44.23 -57.30
C PRO A 105 16.90 42.88 -56.58
N THR A 106 15.97 42.10 -57.10
CA THR A 106 15.72 40.69 -56.87
C THR A 106 16.89 39.81 -57.29
N GLY A 107 17.21 38.80 -56.48
CA GLY A 107 18.13 37.73 -56.88
C GLY A 107 17.97 36.49 -55.99
N LYS A 108 17.31 35.46 -56.52
CA LYS A 108 17.31 34.09 -55.99
C LYS A 108 18.72 33.50 -56.13
N LEU A 109 19.22 32.79 -55.14
CA LEU A 109 20.35 31.86 -55.30
C LEU A 109 20.06 30.51 -54.63
N PRO A 110 20.56 29.40 -55.21
CA PRO A 110 20.15 28.04 -54.88
C PRO A 110 21.11 27.30 -53.94
N ILE A 111 20.57 26.18 -53.47
CA ILE A 111 21.13 25.06 -52.70
C ILE A 111 22.47 24.58 -53.26
N ARG A 112 23.46 24.39 -52.37
CA ARG A 112 24.67 23.59 -52.62
C ARG A 112 24.76 22.42 -51.62
N LYS A 113 24.88 21.21 -52.17
CA LYS A 113 25.39 19.99 -51.52
C LYS A 113 26.92 20.08 -51.40
N GLY A 114 27.48 19.79 -50.22
CA GLY A 114 28.87 19.37 -50.02
C GLY A 114 28.83 17.95 -49.43
N ILE A 115 29.34 16.92 -50.11
CA ILE A 115 30.74 16.49 -50.23
C ILE A 115 31.34 16.14 -48.87
N LEU A 116 31.43 14.82 -48.62
CA LEU A 116 32.25 14.19 -47.60
C LEU A 116 33.73 14.45 -47.90
N ASP A 117 34.47 14.88 -46.88
CA ASP A 117 35.93 14.74 -46.87
C ASP A 117 36.37 13.94 -45.65
N LYS A 118 37.31 13.03 -45.92
CA LYS A 118 37.94 12.12 -44.96
C LYS A 118 39.16 12.81 -44.35
N GLY A 119 39.38 12.55 -43.06
CA GLY A 119 40.74 12.49 -42.50
C GLY A 119 41.00 13.48 -41.36
N ALA A 120 41.25 12.93 -40.17
CA ALA A 120 42.47 13.20 -39.42
C ALA A 120 42.48 12.33 -38.15
N MET A 121 43.39 11.36 -38.12
CA MET A 121 43.85 10.71 -36.90
C MET A 121 44.55 11.74 -36.01
N VAL A 122 44.12 11.88 -34.77
CA VAL A 122 44.92 12.51 -33.71
C VAL A 122 45.20 11.46 -32.65
N LYS A 123 46.47 11.10 -32.53
CA LYS A 123 47.04 10.31 -31.43
C LYS A 123 46.97 11.14 -30.15
N ASN A 124 46.38 10.59 -29.09
CA ASN A 124 46.49 11.16 -27.74
C ASN A 124 47.45 10.29 -26.89
N PRO A 125 48.34 10.90 -26.11
CA PRO A 125 49.38 10.20 -25.37
C PRO A 125 48.84 9.57 -24.07
N GLY A 126 49.50 8.48 -23.68
CA GLY A 126 49.11 7.63 -22.57
C GLY A 126 49.11 8.34 -21.21
N PHE A 127 48.10 8.00 -20.42
CA PHE A 127 48.02 8.31 -18.99
C PHE A 127 48.21 7.01 -18.21
N LYS A 128 49.29 6.95 -17.42
CA LYS A 128 49.65 5.81 -16.55
C LYS A 128 48.83 5.90 -15.26
N ILE A 129 48.21 4.78 -14.87
CA ILE A 129 47.58 4.57 -13.56
C ILE A 129 48.63 3.93 -12.64
N PRO A 130 48.83 4.41 -11.39
CA PRO A 130 49.72 3.76 -10.45
C PRO A 130 49.04 2.53 -9.81
N ALA A 131 49.81 1.46 -9.71
CA ALA A 131 49.46 0.25 -9.00
C ALA A 131 49.26 0.51 -7.50
N SER A 132 48.19 -0.02 -6.93
CA SER A 132 48.05 -0.24 -5.49
C SER A 132 47.56 -1.67 -5.25
N GLY A 133 48.16 -2.29 -4.25
CA GLY A 133 48.25 -3.73 -4.04
C GLY A 133 47.00 -4.41 -3.46
N PRO A 134 47.16 -5.67 -3.00
CA PRO A 134 46.09 -6.64 -2.90
C PRO A 134 45.37 -6.57 -1.55
N SER A 135 44.04 -6.61 -1.57
CA SER A 135 43.21 -6.88 -0.39
C SER A 135 42.33 -8.10 -0.66
N GLY A 136 42.48 -9.10 0.20
CA GLY A 136 42.08 -10.48 0.00
C GLY A 136 40.59 -10.73 -0.18
N ILE A 137 40.31 -11.60 -1.14
CA ILE A 137 39.06 -12.32 -1.29
C ILE A 137 39.25 -13.68 -0.60
N ILE A 138 38.37 -14.01 0.34
CA ILE A 138 38.22 -15.34 0.93
C ILE A 138 37.31 -16.14 -0.02
N PRO A 139 37.77 -17.24 -0.65
CA PRO A 139 36.90 -18.14 -1.37
C PRO A 139 36.38 -19.22 -0.40
N TRP A 140 35.06 -19.43 -0.39
CA TRP A 140 34.51 -20.71 0.05
C TRP A 140 34.48 -21.63 -1.17
N GLY A 141 35.46 -22.55 -1.24
CA GLY A 141 35.29 -23.86 -1.87
C GLY A 141 34.42 -24.76 -0.98
N ASP A 142 33.96 -25.94 -1.37
CA ASP A 142 34.26 -26.75 -2.54
C ASP A 142 33.03 -27.61 -2.86
N GLU A 143 32.84 -27.88 -4.15
CA GLU A 143 32.13 -29.06 -4.64
C GLU A 143 32.98 -30.32 -4.37
N VAL A 144 32.34 -31.44 -4.04
CA VAL A 144 32.88 -32.78 -4.34
C VAL A 144 31.74 -33.66 -4.88
N PRO A 145 31.98 -34.51 -5.90
CA PRO A 145 30.96 -35.04 -6.80
C PRO A 145 30.60 -36.50 -6.52
N SER A 146 29.48 -36.98 -7.07
CA SER A 146 29.36 -38.39 -7.45
C SER A 146 28.41 -38.59 -8.62
N LYS A 147 28.95 -39.27 -9.64
CA LYS A 147 28.35 -39.73 -10.89
C LYS A 147 27.44 -40.96 -10.72
N GLY A 148 26.57 -41.17 -11.70
CA GLY A 148 25.90 -42.44 -12.04
C GLY A 148 24.41 -42.17 -12.37
N GLY A 149 23.97 -42.08 -13.64
CA GLY A 149 23.87 -43.14 -14.65
C GLY A 149 22.68 -44.06 -14.29
N LEU A 150 21.63 -44.33 -15.07
CA LEU A 150 21.30 -44.28 -16.50
C LEU A 150 19.74 -44.40 -16.63
N PRO A 151 19.15 -44.36 -17.84
CA PRO A 151 17.74 -44.03 -18.08
C PRO A 151 16.85 -45.26 -18.35
N TYR A 152 15.53 -45.09 -18.26
CA TYR A 152 14.50 -45.92 -18.90
C TYR A 152 13.17 -45.16 -18.73
N ARG A 153 12.17 -45.03 -19.61
CA ARG A 153 11.82 -45.41 -20.99
C ARG A 153 10.28 -45.25 -21.02
N ASP A 154 9.72 -44.60 -22.03
CA ASP A 154 8.28 -44.53 -22.23
C ASP A 154 7.66 -45.91 -22.50
N ALA A 155 6.45 -46.17 -21.97
CA ALA A 155 5.30 -46.71 -22.72
C ALA A 155 4.07 -46.95 -21.81
N PRO A 156 2.84 -46.93 -22.36
CA PRO A 156 1.57 -46.81 -21.64
C PRO A 156 0.81 -48.14 -21.50
N GLY A 157 -0.23 -48.18 -20.66
CA GLY A 157 -1.25 -49.22 -20.78
C GLY A 157 -2.15 -49.46 -19.56
N ASN A 158 -3.46 -49.35 -19.81
CA ASN A 158 -4.57 -50.14 -19.29
C ASN A 158 -5.15 -49.88 -17.89
N ALA A 159 -6.32 -49.23 -17.92
CA ALA A 159 -7.62 -49.76 -17.47
C ALA A 159 -7.63 -50.96 -16.51
N PHE A 160 -8.22 -50.77 -15.32
CA PHE A 160 -9.04 -51.78 -14.66
C PHE A 160 -10.12 -51.14 -13.76
N SER A 161 -11.35 -51.52 -14.09
CA SER A 161 -12.55 -51.81 -13.27
C SER A 161 -12.81 -51.14 -11.93
N GLU A 162 -14.06 -50.69 -11.84
CA GLU A 162 -14.90 -50.50 -10.65
C GLU A 162 -14.79 -51.62 -9.61
N GLY A 163 -14.76 -51.22 -8.34
CA GLY A 163 -14.83 -52.11 -7.19
C GLY A 163 -15.38 -51.36 -5.98
N SER A 164 -16.69 -51.48 -5.80
CA SER A 164 -17.45 -51.00 -4.64
C SER A 164 -17.02 -51.76 -3.37
N ALA A 165 -16.62 -51.05 -2.32
CA ALA A 165 -16.53 -51.60 -0.97
C ALA A 165 -16.86 -50.52 0.06
N ALA A 166 -17.90 -50.80 0.85
CA ALA A 166 -18.36 -49.97 1.97
C ALA A 166 -17.32 -49.94 3.11
N PRO A 167 -17.23 -48.84 3.88
CA PRO A 167 -16.37 -48.79 5.06
C PRO A 167 -17.05 -49.48 6.26
N PRO A 168 -16.30 -50.22 7.10
CA PRO A 168 -16.84 -50.81 8.32
C PRO A 168 -17.01 -49.77 9.43
N SER A 169 -18.11 -49.93 10.16
CA SER A 169 -18.45 -49.25 11.40
C SER A 169 -17.45 -49.57 12.51
N LEU A 170 -16.92 -48.53 13.17
CA LEU A 170 -16.19 -48.64 14.43
C LEU A 170 -16.96 -47.93 15.54
N THR A 171 -17.41 -48.73 16.51
CA THR A 171 -17.87 -48.30 17.83
C THR A 171 -16.68 -47.90 18.71
N PRO A 172 -16.86 -46.98 19.68
CA PRO A 172 -15.75 -46.43 20.45
C PRO A 172 -15.42 -47.29 21.67
N HIS A 173 -14.15 -47.70 21.79
CA HIS A 173 -13.57 -48.13 23.05
C HIS A 173 -12.95 -46.92 23.75
N ALA A 174 -13.47 -46.64 24.94
CA ALA A 174 -12.85 -45.76 25.92
C ALA A 174 -11.62 -46.47 26.51
N ASP A 175 -10.46 -45.84 26.43
CA ASP A 175 -9.37 -46.11 27.35
C ASP A 175 -8.58 -44.82 27.62
N GLU A 176 -8.69 -44.40 28.86
CA GLU A 176 -8.12 -43.21 29.46
C GLU A 176 -6.70 -43.54 29.93
N LYS A 177 -5.68 -43.04 29.23
CA LYS A 177 -4.31 -42.95 29.76
C LYS A 177 -3.78 -41.54 29.60
N GLN A 178 -3.67 -40.86 30.74
CA GLN A 178 -3.07 -39.55 30.90
C GLN A 178 -1.57 -39.60 30.53
N GLY A 179 -1.25 -39.13 29.32
CA GLY A 179 0.11 -38.77 28.92
C GLY A 179 0.43 -37.34 29.34
N LYS A 180 1.28 -37.17 30.35
CA LYS A 180 1.87 -35.88 30.73
C LYS A 180 2.69 -35.33 29.55
N LEU A 181 2.18 -34.29 28.89
CA LEU A 181 3.00 -33.47 27.99
C LEU A 181 4.00 -32.68 28.82
N HIS A 182 5.29 -32.89 28.55
CA HIS A 182 6.37 -32.02 29.01
C HIS A 182 6.15 -30.61 28.47
N GLN A 183 5.80 -29.68 29.36
CA GLN A 183 6.00 -28.25 29.13
C GLN A 183 7.49 -28.00 28.95
N ASN A 184 7.89 -27.65 27.73
CA ASN A 184 9.19 -27.04 27.46
C ASN A 184 9.33 -25.80 28.35
N GLN A 185 10.32 -25.85 29.24
CA GLN A 185 10.74 -24.73 30.06
C GLN A 185 11.28 -23.63 29.13
N LEU A 186 10.43 -22.65 28.83
CA LEU A 186 10.88 -21.36 28.34
C LEU A 186 11.72 -20.75 29.47
N GLY A 187 13.04 -20.70 29.25
CA GLY A 187 13.99 -20.09 30.15
C GLY A 187 13.55 -18.68 30.51
N LYS A 188 13.59 -18.37 31.81
CA LYS A 188 13.39 -17.01 32.33
C LYS A 188 14.35 -16.07 31.57
N PRO A 189 13.88 -14.94 31.02
CA PRO A 189 14.80 -13.97 30.43
C PRO A 189 15.76 -13.51 31.53
N THR A 190 17.05 -13.78 31.33
CA THR A 190 18.12 -13.18 32.12
C THR A 190 18.01 -11.67 31.97
N LYS A 191 18.14 -10.94 33.08
CA LYS A 191 18.27 -9.48 33.10
C LYS A 191 19.35 -9.09 32.11
N THR A 192 18.97 -8.60 30.94
CA THR A 192 19.87 -7.84 30.09
C THR A 192 20.12 -6.53 30.82
N ASP A 193 21.37 -6.33 31.25
CA ASP A 193 21.86 -5.04 31.73
C ASP A 193 21.72 -4.01 30.61
N TYR A 194 20.61 -3.28 30.61
CA TYR A 194 20.52 -2.04 29.86
C TYR A 194 21.49 -1.05 30.51
N ARG A 195 22.71 -0.96 29.97
CA ARG A 195 23.61 0.15 30.27
C ARG A 195 22.95 1.43 29.78
N TYR A 196 22.31 2.15 30.69
CA TYR A 196 21.96 3.54 30.49
C TYR A 196 23.26 4.32 30.34
N THR A 197 23.57 4.77 29.12
CA THR A 197 24.50 5.87 28.97
C THR A 197 23.81 7.08 29.58
N LYS A 198 24.20 7.42 30.81
CA LYS A 198 23.97 8.74 31.40
C LYS A 198 24.65 9.73 30.45
N VAL A 199 23.90 10.31 29.52
CA VAL A 199 24.39 11.38 28.68
C VAL A 199 24.61 12.55 29.63
N ASN A 200 25.85 12.74 30.06
CA ASN A 200 26.25 13.96 30.71
C ASN A 200 25.91 15.10 29.74
N SER A 201 25.05 16.01 30.14
CA SER A 201 24.91 17.30 29.50
C SER A 201 26.14 18.15 29.85
N PRO A 202 27.01 18.45 28.87
CA PRO A 202 27.55 19.80 28.86
C PRO A 202 27.64 20.31 27.42
N ILE A 203 26.63 21.04 26.95
CA ILE A 203 26.82 21.91 25.78
C ILE A 203 26.04 23.21 26.02
N GLN A 204 26.72 24.19 26.62
CA GLN A 204 26.39 25.60 26.46
C GLN A 204 26.73 26.00 25.00
N GLY A 205 25.79 25.76 24.09
CA GLY A 205 25.86 26.32 22.74
C GLY A 205 25.28 27.73 22.76
N THR A 206 26.08 28.72 22.41
CA THR A 206 25.65 30.12 22.25
C THR A 206 24.57 30.21 21.16
N ALA A 207 23.32 30.40 21.59
CA ALA A 207 22.17 30.52 20.72
C ALA A 207 22.11 31.91 20.07
N LYS A 208 22.45 32.00 18.78
CA LYS A 208 21.94 33.05 17.88
C LYS A 208 21.00 32.37 16.89
N GLY A 209 19.71 32.30 17.24
CA GLY A 209 18.66 31.82 16.35
C GLY A 209 17.49 31.18 17.08
N GLY A 210 16.52 32.00 17.49
CA GLY A 210 15.07 31.71 17.43
C GLY A 210 14.44 30.46 18.06
N ILE A 211 15.19 29.55 18.71
CA ILE A 211 14.60 28.38 19.37
C ILE A 211 14.16 28.81 20.77
N CYS A 212 12.86 28.62 21.06
CA CYS A 212 12.19 28.96 22.31
C CYS A 212 13.06 28.67 23.54
N THR A 213 13.66 29.71 24.12
CA THR A 213 14.40 29.67 25.40
C THR A 213 13.47 29.67 26.61
N ALA A 214 12.15 29.53 26.40
CA ALA A 214 11.19 29.32 27.47
C ALA A 214 11.25 27.86 27.97
N SER A 215 12.42 27.42 28.45
CA SER A 215 12.45 26.37 29.44
C SER A 215 11.81 26.96 30.68
N GLY A 216 10.54 26.65 30.92
CA GLY A 216 9.82 27.16 32.08
C GLY A 216 10.53 26.70 33.34
N ALA A 217 11.28 27.59 33.98
CA ALA A 217 12.07 27.33 35.18
C ALA A 217 11.22 27.10 36.45
N THR A 218 9.97 26.66 36.28
CA THR A 218 8.95 26.60 37.34
C THR A 218 8.82 25.22 37.99
N GLY A 219 9.89 24.43 38.02
CA GLY A 219 9.98 23.17 38.76
C GLY A 219 11.33 23.09 39.47
N LYS A 220 11.34 22.82 40.78
CA LYS A 220 12.58 22.64 41.55
C LYS A 220 13.24 21.28 41.31
N ASP A 221 12.53 20.36 40.66
CA ASP A 221 12.96 18.98 40.48
C ASP A 221 13.11 18.63 38.99
N ASP A 222 14.28 18.10 38.62
CA ASP A 222 14.53 17.56 37.28
C ASP A 222 13.72 16.26 37.08
N LEU A 223 12.72 16.30 36.20
CA LEU A 223 11.95 15.11 35.85
C LEU A 223 12.64 14.33 34.71
N LEU A 224 12.98 13.08 34.97
CA LEU A 224 13.43 12.16 33.93
C LEU A 224 12.24 11.60 33.16
N ILE A 225 12.16 11.90 31.87
CA ILE A 225 11.07 11.45 30.98
C ILE A 225 11.63 10.51 29.93
N MET A 226 11.06 9.31 29.84
CA MET A 226 11.26 8.43 28.69
C MET A 226 10.18 8.71 27.64
N SER A 227 10.61 8.83 26.39
CA SER A 227 9.70 9.02 25.26
C SER A 227 9.77 7.84 24.30
N ASN A 228 8.81 7.78 23.39
CA ASN A 228 8.74 6.78 22.32
C ASN A 228 9.49 7.24 21.06
N TYR A 229 10.39 8.22 21.19
CA TYR A 229 11.28 8.67 20.14
C TYR A 229 12.61 7.93 20.22
N VAL A 230 13.06 7.44 19.07
CA VAL A 230 14.37 6.81 18.90
C VAL A 230 15.24 7.77 18.09
N GLU A 231 16.47 8.00 18.52
CA GLU A 231 17.42 8.79 17.75
C GLU A 231 17.79 8.08 16.44
N VAL A 232 17.80 8.82 15.34
CA VAL A 232 18.29 8.33 14.05
C VAL A 232 19.72 8.78 13.86
N ASN A 233 20.65 7.86 14.11
CA ASN A 233 22.09 8.15 14.08
C ASN A 233 22.61 8.38 12.66
N ASP A 234 22.06 7.65 11.68
CA ASP A 234 22.58 7.66 10.33
C ASP A 234 21.49 7.64 9.25
N PHE A 235 21.69 8.43 8.21
CA PHE A 235 20.89 8.51 7.00
C PHE A 235 21.69 9.22 5.90
N PRO A 236 21.36 8.99 4.61
CA PRO A 236 22.06 9.64 3.51
C PRO A 236 22.01 11.17 3.62
N ASP A 237 23.15 11.82 3.41
CA ASP A 237 23.21 13.29 3.39
C ASP A 237 22.60 13.88 2.12
N ASN A 238 22.51 13.08 1.06
CA ASN A 238 21.88 13.44 -0.21
C ASN A 238 20.88 12.35 -0.62
N ILE A 239 19.69 12.76 -1.08
CA ILE A 239 18.71 11.86 -1.68
C ILE A 239 18.26 12.43 -3.03
N TYR A 240 18.45 11.65 -4.09
CA TYR A 240 17.98 11.96 -5.44
C TYR A 240 16.53 11.54 -5.58
N VAL A 241 15.67 12.47 -6.00
CA VAL A 241 14.23 12.25 -6.15
C VAL A 241 13.91 12.09 -7.63
N TYR A 242 13.14 11.06 -7.97
CA TYR A 242 12.65 10.82 -9.33
C TYR A 242 11.13 10.63 -9.31
N ASN A 243 10.42 11.21 -10.27
CA ASN A 243 8.99 10.99 -10.45
C ASN A 243 8.76 9.89 -11.48
N LEU A 244 7.84 8.98 -11.19
CA LEU A 244 7.54 7.81 -12.01
C LEU A 244 6.13 7.91 -12.60
N THR A 245 6.05 7.75 -13.92
CA THR A 245 4.78 7.62 -14.64
C THR A 245 4.76 6.31 -15.41
N TYR A 246 3.84 5.42 -15.08
CA TYR A 246 3.74 4.10 -15.70
C TYR A 246 2.73 4.11 -16.84
N TRP A 247 3.08 3.46 -17.94
CA TRP A 247 2.23 3.38 -19.10
C TRP A 247 2.54 2.14 -19.95
N TYR A 248 1.65 1.86 -20.91
CA TYR A 248 1.86 0.87 -21.95
C TYR A 248 1.25 1.36 -23.28
N PRO A 249 1.74 0.90 -24.44
CA PRO A 249 1.25 1.35 -25.74
C PRO A 249 -0.21 0.91 -25.96
N GLU A 250 -1.01 1.81 -26.53
CA GLU A 250 -2.40 1.54 -26.89
C GLU A 250 -2.45 0.83 -28.25
N SER A 251 -3.26 -0.23 -28.36
CA SER A 251 -3.35 -1.02 -29.61
C SER A 251 -3.94 -0.23 -30.80
N SER A 252 -4.62 0.89 -30.55
CA SER A 252 -5.31 1.67 -31.60
C SER A 252 -4.45 2.73 -32.30
N GLY A 253 -3.19 2.95 -31.90
CA GLY A 253 -2.34 3.89 -32.61
C GLY A 253 -0.87 3.88 -32.16
N PRO A 254 0.06 4.23 -33.07
CA PRO A 254 1.51 4.15 -32.81
C PRO A 254 2.00 5.05 -31.67
N ASN A 255 1.22 6.07 -31.30
CA ASN A 255 1.56 7.04 -30.25
C ASN A 255 0.60 7.01 -29.05
N GLY A 256 -0.38 6.10 -29.03
CA GLY A 256 -1.31 6.00 -27.92
C GLY A 256 -0.61 5.42 -26.69
N ARG A 257 -0.75 6.06 -25.53
CA ARG A 257 -0.23 5.58 -24.24
C ARG A 257 -1.37 5.47 -23.24
N ILE A 258 -1.53 4.31 -22.62
CA ILE A 258 -2.47 4.13 -21.51
C ILE A 258 -1.70 4.25 -20.21
N THR A 259 -2.01 5.26 -19.40
CA THR A 259 -1.35 5.53 -18.11
C THR A 259 -2.05 4.82 -16.96
N PHE A 260 -1.26 4.29 -16.02
CA PHE A 260 -1.80 3.70 -14.80
C PHE A 260 -2.08 4.78 -13.76
N ASN A 261 -3.33 4.81 -13.28
CA ASN A 261 -3.76 5.81 -12.28
C ASN A 261 -4.14 5.18 -10.93
N LYS A 262 -4.44 3.88 -10.90
CA LYS A 262 -4.83 3.20 -9.65
C LYS A 262 -3.60 2.76 -8.88
N ARG A 263 -3.56 3.06 -7.58
CA ARG A 263 -2.43 2.75 -6.69
C ARG A 263 -1.98 1.29 -6.74
N LEU A 264 -2.93 0.35 -6.78
CA LEU A 264 -2.62 -1.08 -6.85
C LEU A 264 -1.94 -1.46 -8.18
N GLU A 265 -2.40 -0.88 -9.29
CA GLU A 265 -1.81 -1.13 -10.62
C GLU A 265 -0.41 -0.52 -10.71
N ILE A 266 -0.24 0.72 -10.24
CA ILE A 266 1.07 1.40 -10.14
C ILE A 266 2.07 0.58 -9.31
N ARG A 267 1.65 0.08 -8.14
CA ARG A 267 2.50 -0.77 -7.28
C ARG A 267 2.92 -2.05 -7.99
N LYS A 268 2.00 -2.74 -8.67
CA LYS A 268 2.32 -3.96 -9.42
C LYS A 268 3.23 -3.68 -10.62
N ALA A 269 2.98 -2.60 -11.34
CA ALA A 269 3.81 -2.17 -12.46
C ALA A 269 5.26 -1.88 -12.02
N PHE A 270 5.41 -1.14 -10.92
CA PHE A 270 6.72 -0.89 -10.32
C PHE A 270 7.44 -2.18 -9.94
N ASN A 271 6.76 -3.11 -9.27
CA ASN A 271 7.35 -4.39 -8.89
C ASN A 271 7.80 -5.21 -10.11
N ALA A 272 7.01 -5.24 -11.18
CA ALA A 272 7.36 -5.96 -12.42
C ALA A 272 8.62 -5.36 -13.08
N LEU A 273 8.70 -4.04 -13.19
CA LEU A 273 9.88 -3.34 -13.72
C LEU A 273 11.11 -3.53 -12.82
N ASN A 274 10.94 -3.46 -11.50
CA ASN A 274 12.03 -3.63 -10.54
C ASN A 274 12.55 -5.07 -10.47
N GLN A 275 11.68 -6.07 -10.66
CA GLN A 275 12.09 -7.48 -10.69
C GLN A 275 13.01 -7.79 -11.88
N LEU A 276 12.80 -7.10 -13.01
CA LEU A 276 13.64 -7.20 -14.21
C LEU A 276 14.75 -6.12 -14.24
N ASP A 277 14.97 -5.46 -13.11
CA ASP A 277 15.92 -4.38 -12.92
C ASP A 277 15.90 -3.31 -14.03
N SER A 278 14.70 -2.98 -14.54
CA SER A 278 14.54 -2.00 -15.62
C SER A 278 14.85 -0.55 -15.18
N PHE A 279 15.05 -0.35 -13.88
CA PHE A 279 15.52 0.90 -13.27
C PHE A 279 17.03 0.91 -13.02
N HIS A 280 17.75 -0.19 -13.26
CA HIS A 280 19.17 -0.38 -12.93
C HIS A 280 19.50 -0.13 -11.46
N LEU A 281 18.57 -0.48 -10.56
CA LEU A 281 18.74 -0.28 -9.13
C LEU A 281 19.57 -1.40 -8.51
N GLN A 282 19.38 -2.64 -8.97
CA GLN A 282 20.12 -3.80 -8.49
C GLN A 282 21.50 -3.86 -9.14
N SER A 283 21.59 -3.70 -10.46
CA SER A 283 22.86 -3.74 -11.22
C SER A 283 23.85 -2.70 -10.71
N ASN A 284 23.35 -1.53 -10.27
CA ASN A 284 24.17 -0.43 -9.79
C ASN A 284 24.28 -0.38 -8.25
N ASN A 285 23.74 -1.39 -7.55
CA ASN A 285 23.71 -1.47 -6.08
C ASN A 285 23.21 -0.17 -5.40
N VAL A 286 22.14 0.42 -5.96
CA VAL A 286 21.58 1.68 -5.47
C VAL A 286 20.71 1.40 -4.24
N ILE A 287 20.95 2.12 -3.14
CA ILE A 287 20.01 2.14 -2.01
C ILE A 287 18.86 3.08 -2.40
N TRP A 288 17.64 2.61 -2.30
CA TRP A 288 16.46 3.36 -2.75
C TRP A 288 15.24 3.18 -1.84
N ALA A 289 14.20 3.95 -2.07
CA ALA A 289 12.88 3.76 -1.47
C ALA A 289 11.83 4.31 -2.42
N THR A 290 10.57 3.88 -2.27
CA THR A 290 9.51 4.39 -3.13
C THR A 290 8.15 4.39 -2.44
N ASP A 291 7.30 5.32 -2.85
CA ASP A 291 5.86 5.25 -2.64
C ASP A 291 5.08 4.85 -3.91
N PHE A 292 5.81 4.29 -4.88
CA PHE A 292 5.39 3.90 -6.22
C PHE A 292 5.05 5.05 -7.17
N LYS A 293 5.12 6.32 -6.74
CA LYS A 293 5.03 7.48 -7.64
C LYS A 293 6.33 8.27 -7.66
N THR A 294 7.04 8.24 -6.55
CA THR A 294 8.33 8.88 -6.37
C THR A 294 9.34 7.81 -5.95
N LEU A 295 10.48 7.81 -6.61
CA LEU A 295 11.63 6.98 -6.28
C LEU A 295 12.68 7.87 -5.61
N TYR A 296 13.16 7.44 -4.47
CA TYR A 296 14.17 8.12 -3.66
C TYR A 296 15.43 7.28 -3.69
N CYS A 297 16.55 7.80 -4.14
CA CYS A 297 17.81 7.05 -4.23
C CYS A 297 18.92 7.76 -3.44
N ALA A 298 19.76 6.99 -2.74
CA ALA A 298 20.93 7.53 -2.04
C ALA A 298 22.04 7.97 -3.01
N SER A 299 22.05 7.40 -4.21
CA SER A 299 22.94 7.76 -5.33
C SER A 299 22.11 8.03 -6.59
N ALA A 300 22.68 8.80 -7.52
CA ALA A 300 22.03 9.04 -8.80
C ALA A 300 21.96 7.75 -9.62
N ILE A 301 20.80 7.45 -10.21
CA ILE A 301 20.60 6.25 -11.06
C ILE A 301 21.08 6.46 -12.51
N HIS A 302 21.26 7.72 -12.90
CA HIS A 302 21.77 8.12 -14.20
C HIS A 302 22.81 9.23 -14.01
N ASP A 303 23.77 9.31 -14.93
CA ASP A 303 24.78 10.36 -14.90
C ASP A 303 24.12 11.74 -15.01
N THR A 304 24.20 12.52 -13.93
CA THR A 304 23.62 13.87 -13.81
C THR A 304 24.26 14.88 -14.76
N THR A 305 25.37 14.54 -15.41
CA THR A 305 26.00 15.41 -16.42
C THR A 305 25.21 15.47 -17.72
N THR A 306 24.44 14.44 -18.03
CA THR A 306 23.57 14.41 -19.22
C THR A 306 22.30 15.24 -18.95
N GLN A 307 22.03 16.25 -19.78
CA GLN A 307 20.88 17.16 -19.64
C GLN A 307 19.51 16.49 -19.88
N VAL A 308 19.43 15.17 -19.90
CA VAL A 308 18.18 14.45 -20.15
C VAL A 308 17.34 14.48 -18.86
N SER A 309 16.27 15.26 -18.87
CA SER A 309 15.37 15.39 -17.72
C SER A 309 14.47 14.16 -17.54
N ASP A 310 14.10 13.51 -18.63
CA ASP A 310 13.16 12.39 -18.65
C ASP A 310 13.66 11.25 -19.54
N TRP A 311 13.53 10.00 -19.09
CA TRP A 311 13.79 8.82 -19.91
C TRP A 311 12.80 7.69 -19.60
N ASP A 312 12.58 6.80 -20.58
CA ASP A 312 11.70 5.64 -20.43
C ASP A 312 12.53 4.40 -20.08
N THR A 313 12.02 3.55 -19.18
CA THR A 313 12.62 2.24 -18.89
C THR A 313 12.50 1.30 -20.10
N SER A 314 13.29 0.23 -20.12
CA SER A 314 13.07 -0.87 -21.06
C SER A 314 11.65 -1.44 -20.93
N PRO A 315 11.00 -1.83 -22.05
CA PRO A 315 9.67 -2.43 -22.03
C PRO A 315 9.71 -3.82 -21.38
N VAL A 316 8.72 -4.10 -20.54
CA VAL A 316 8.56 -5.41 -19.91
C VAL A 316 7.18 -5.99 -20.16
N ARG A 317 7.07 -7.32 -20.08
CA ARG A 317 5.78 -8.02 -20.07
C ARG A 317 5.20 -7.97 -18.66
N TYR A 318 3.90 -7.68 -18.55
CA TYR A 318 3.23 -7.47 -17.27
C TYR A 318 1.83 -8.10 -17.24
N GLU A 319 1.55 -8.87 -16.19
CA GLU A 319 0.21 -9.38 -15.92
C GLU A 319 -0.58 -8.39 -15.07
N GLN A 320 -1.62 -7.80 -15.66
CA GLN A 320 -2.52 -6.87 -14.98
C GLN A 320 -3.28 -7.53 -13.82
N VAL A 321 -3.91 -6.72 -12.97
CA VAL A 321 -4.73 -7.18 -11.83
C VAL A 321 -5.89 -8.09 -12.25
N ASN A 322 -6.34 -8.01 -13.50
CA ASN A 322 -7.40 -8.85 -14.07
C ASN A 322 -6.85 -10.11 -14.78
N GLY A 323 -5.57 -10.43 -14.64
CA GLY A 323 -4.90 -11.56 -15.28
C GLY A 323 -4.59 -11.38 -16.76
N VAL A 324 -4.83 -10.20 -17.34
CA VAL A 324 -4.50 -9.91 -18.73
C VAL A 324 -3.01 -9.58 -18.83
N ASN A 325 -2.29 -10.32 -19.64
CA ASN A 325 -0.92 -9.98 -20.00
C ASN A 325 -0.91 -8.81 -20.98
N ILE A 326 -0.12 -7.79 -20.66
CA ILE A 326 0.20 -6.70 -21.58
C ILE A 326 1.69 -6.72 -21.86
N ASP A 327 2.04 -6.38 -23.10
CA ASP A 327 3.42 -6.19 -23.54
C ASP A 327 3.74 -4.69 -23.55
N GLY A 328 5.02 -4.36 -23.37
CA GLY A 328 5.47 -2.97 -23.44
C GLY A 328 5.11 -2.11 -22.21
N LEU A 329 4.98 -2.71 -21.01
CA LEU A 329 4.93 -1.91 -19.80
C LEU A 329 6.25 -1.13 -19.65
N GLN A 330 6.15 0.19 -19.49
CA GLN A 330 7.28 1.08 -19.26
C GLN A 330 6.97 2.06 -18.13
N ALA A 331 8.02 2.66 -17.57
CA ALA A 331 7.92 3.84 -16.73
C ALA A 331 8.73 4.98 -17.35
N THR A 332 8.13 6.16 -17.44
CA THR A 332 8.86 7.41 -17.65
C THR A 332 9.39 7.87 -16.30
N ILE A 333 10.69 8.07 -16.22
CA ILE A 333 11.42 8.55 -15.06
C ILE A 333 11.79 10.01 -15.31
N SER A 334 11.28 10.90 -14.47
CA SER A 334 11.60 12.32 -14.51
C SER A 334 12.50 12.70 -13.35
N VAL A 335 13.65 13.32 -13.63
CA VAL A 335 14.56 13.84 -12.59
C VAL A 335 13.82 14.91 -11.77
N GLY A 336 13.69 14.67 -10.48
CA GLY A 336 13.18 15.62 -9.51
C GLY A 336 14.31 16.41 -8.85
N THR A 337 14.04 16.91 -7.64
CA THR A 337 15.02 17.64 -6.85
C THR A 337 16.04 16.69 -6.19
N CYS A 338 17.27 17.17 -5.98
CA CYS A 338 18.21 16.50 -5.09
C CYS A 338 18.07 17.12 -3.69
N LEU A 339 17.71 16.30 -2.71
CA LEU A 339 17.59 16.70 -1.32
C LEU A 339 18.98 16.64 -0.68
N THR A 340 19.71 17.75 -0.71
CA THR A 340 21.08 17.82 -0.22
C THR A 340 21.19 18.28 1.23
N ASN A 341 22.30 17.94 1.87
CA ASN A 341 22.65 18.33 3.24
C ASN A 341 21.51 18.07 4.24
N ILE A 342 20.90 16.89 4.19
CA ILE A 342 19.66 16.59 4.95
C ILE A 342 19.83 16.88 6.46
N ARG A 343 20.98 16.54 7.06
CA ARG A 343 21.26 16.84 8.47
C ARG A 343 21.22 18.32 8.78
N GLN A 344 21.81 19.14 7.92
CA GLN A 344 21.79 20.59 8.09
C GLN A 344 20.39 21.15 7.85
N ALA A 345 19.68 20.65 6.84
CA ALA A 345 18.31 21.04 6.56
C ALA A 345 17.40 20.84 7.78
N PHE A 346 17.50 19.70 8.47
CA PHE A 346 16.73 19.41 9.68
C PHE A 346 17.04 20.35 10.86
N LYS A 347 18.20 21.00 10.87
CA LYS A 347 18.61 21.96 11.91
C LYS A 347 18.21 23.40 11.58
N THR A 348 18.21 23.78 10.30
CA THR A 348 18.08 25.18 9.91
C THR A 348 16.81 25.53 9.16
N LYS A 349 16.14 24.57 8.53
CA LYS A 349 14.94 24.83 7.74
C LYS A 349 13.68 24.74 8.61
N GLU A 350 12.71 25.56 8.25
CA GLU A 350 11.37 25.49 8.82
C GLU A 350 10.68 24.17 8.47
N ILE A 351 9.79 23.70 9.35
CA ILE A 351 9.11 22.41 9.17
C ILE A 351 8.31 22.31 7.86
N THR A 352 7.82 23.43 7.34
CA THR A 352 7.08 23.52 6.06
C THR A 352 7.97 23.25 4.85
N GLU A 353 9.28 23.49 4.95
CA GLU A 353 10.27 23.21 3.90
C GLU A 353 10.86 21.80 4.00
N LEU A 354 10.63 21.11 5.13
CA LEU A 354 11.14 19.76 5.39
C LEU A 354 10.24 18.64 4.85
N TYR A 355 9.10 18.97 4.22
CA TYR A 355 8.11 17.98 3.79
C TYR A 355 8.71 16.87 2.90
N ASP A 356 9.45 17.23 1.85
CA ASP A 356 10.03 16.25 0.93
C ASP A 356 11.14 15.43 1.59
N TYR A 357 11.92 16.05 2.48
CA TYR A 357 12.95 15.36 3.26
C TYR A 357 12.33 14.32 4.21
N ILE A 358 11.30 14.70 4.96
CA ILE A 358 10.57 13.81 5.87
C ILE A 358 9.91 12.67 5.09
N ARG A 359 9.31 12.97 3.92
CA ARG A 359 8.69 11.95 3.05
C ARG A 359 9.71 10.95 2.53
N ALA A 360 10.87 11.42 2.06
CA ALA A 360 11.95 10.55 1.57
C ALA A 360 12.49 9.62 2.67
N LEU A 361 12.74 10.15 3.87
CA LEU A 361 13.22 9.34 5.00
C LEU A 361 12.17 8.34 5.49
N ASN A 362 10.89 8.73 5.57
CA ASN A 362 9.79 7.81 5.89
C ASN A 362 9.66 6.67 4.86
N ALA A 363 9.87 6.94 3.57
CA ALA A 363 9.89 5.90 2.55
C ALA A 363 11.02 4.89 2.77
N ASN A 364 12.21 5.35 3.16
CA ASN A 364 13.34 4.48 3.50
C ASN A 364 13.05 3.58 4.69
N ILE A 365 12.47 4.14 5.76
CA ILE A 365 12.05 3.36 6.94
C ILE A 365 10.99 2.33 6.56
N SER A 366 10.03 2.71 5.73
CA SER A 366 8.98 1.82 5.25
C SER A 366 9.56 0.65 4.47
N ARG A 367 10.57 0.89 3.62
CA ARG A 367 11.31 -0.16 2.92
C ARG A 367 12.05 -1.07 3.88
N ALA A 368 12.69 -0.52 4.90
CA ALA A 368 13.42 -1.31 5.89
C ALA A 368 12.49 -2.22 6.71
N ILE A 369 11.28 -1.75 7.03
CA ILE A 369 10.28 -2.52 7.79
C ILE A 369 9.61 -3.61 6.94
N VAL A 370 9.34 -3.32 5.66
CA VAL A 370 8.69 -4.24 4.73
C VAL A 370 9.70 -4.64 3.66
N PRO A 371 10.52 -5.68 3.89
CA PRO A 371 11.44 -6.17 2.87
C PRO A 371 10.69 -6.44 1.57
N GLN A 372 11.21 -5.90 0.48
CA GLN A 372 10.60 -6.02 -0.84
C GLN A 372 10.54 -7.47 -1.35
N THR A 373 11.32 -8.37 -0.73
CA THR A 373 11.31 -9.81 -0.98
C THR A 373 9.99 -10.48 -0.60
N ALA A 374 9.12 -9.82 0.17
CA ALA A 374 7.73 -10.26 0.35
C ALA A 374 6.87 -10.18 -0.93
N ALA A 375 7.40 -9.64 -2.04
CA ALA A 375 6.69 -9.53 -3.31
C ALA A 375 6.63 -10.84 -4.12
N VAL A 376 7.45 -11.84 -3.80
CA VAL A 376 7.37 -13.18 -4.41
C VAL A 376 6.92 -14.17 -3.33
N PRO A 377 5.63 -14.47 -3.21
CA PRO A 377 5.17 -15.60 -2.42
C PRO A 377 5.58 -16.89 -3.14
N ALA A 378 6.87 -17.22 -3.08
CA ALA A 378 7.37 -18.54 -3.48
C ALA A 378 6.83 -19.64 -2.52
N SER A 379 6.31 -19.23 -1.37
CA SER A 379 5.56 -20.06 -0.43
C SER A 379 4.17 -19.43 -0.21
N ASN A 380 3.15 -20.25 0.02
CA ASN A 380 1.78 -19.83 0.38
C ASN A 380 1.69 -19.11 1.75
N GLN A 381 2.78 -18.52 2.24
CA GLN A 381 2.81 -17.80 3.51
C GLN A 381 2.23 -16.40 3.32
N GLU A 382 1.20 -16.09 4.10
CA GLU A 382 0.67 -14.73 4.18
C GLU A 382 1.77 -13.78 4.69
N PRO A 383 1.82 -12.53 4.18
CA PRO A 383 2.77 -11.55 4.68
C PRO A 383 2.57 -11.39 6.20
N GLN A 384 3.65 -11.35 6.97
CA GLN A 384 3.55 -11.18 8.42
C GLN A 384 3.05 -9.78 8.81
N LEU A 385 3.27 -8.79 7.93
CA LEU A 385 2.92 -7.39 8.12
C LEU A 385 2.04 -6.88 6.99
N THR A 386 0.98 -6.17 7.37
CA THR A 386 0.13 -5.42 6.46
C THR A 386 0.42 -3.93 6.62
N GLN A 387 0.90 -3.29 5.55
CA GLN A 387 1.16 -1.85 5.52
C GLN A 387 -0.09 -1.08 5.06
N ILE A 388 -0.53 -0.10 5.85
CA ILE A 388 -1.60 0.84 5.48
C ILE A 388 -1.01 2.25 5.37
N GLY A 389 -1.12 2.83 4.17
CA GLY A 389 -0.47 4.11 3.90
C GLY A 389 1.05 3.97 3.87
N PRO A 390 1.81 5.06 4.08
CA PRO A 390 3.26 4.99 4.12
C PRO A 390 3.77 4.44 5.47
N ASN A 391 3.12 4.79 6.58
CA ASN A 391 3.77 4.76 7.90
C ASN A 391 3.09 3.85 8.93
N LYS A 392 2.02 3.13 8.59
CA LYS A 392 1.31 2.22 9.53
C LYS A 392 1.55 0.77 9.12
N PHE A 393 1.92 -0.05 10.09
CA PHE A 393 2.24 -1.46 9.90
C PHE A 393 1.49 -2.29 10.93
N PHE A 394 0.75 -3.31 10.47
CA PHE A 394 -0.10 -4.16 11.31
C PHE A 394 0.37 -5.61 11.24
N ILE A 395 0.47 -6.26 12.38
CA ILE A 395 0.99 -7.63 12.51
C ILE A 395 -0.16 -8.60 12.27
N ASN A 396 -0.12 -9.35 11.18
CA ASN A 396 -1.24 -10.19 10.74
C ASN A 396 -1.60 -11.31 11.74
N GLY A 397 -0.63 -11.78 12.54
CA GLY A 397 -0.85 -12.73 13.63
C GLY A 397 -1.17 -12.11 14.99
N GLY A 398 -1.08 -10.78 15.13
CA GLY A 398 -1.25 -10.06 16.40
C GLY A 398 -2.60 -9.39 16.51
N PHE A 399 -3.69 -10.16 16.66
CA PHE A 399 -5.05 -9.61 16.71
C PHE A 399 -5.90 -10.17 17.85
N ALA A 400 -6.94 -9.42 18.21
CA ALA A 400 -8.04 -9.88 19.04
C ALA A 400 -9.31 -10.04 18.20
N GLN A 401 -10.01 -11.14 18.38
CA GLN A 401 -11.24 -11.44 17.66
C GLN A 401 -12.37 -10.49 18.11
N MET A 402 -13.15 -9.98 17.15
CA MET A 402 -14.38 -9.22 17.39
C MET A 402 -15.55 -9.87 16.60
N THR A 403 -16.76 -9.33 16.74
CA THR A 403 -17.93 -9.79 15.98
C THR A 403 -17.80 -9.39 14.51
N GLY A 404 -17.40 -10.34 13.64
CA GLY A 404 -17.22 -10.14 12.19
C GLY A 404 -15.96 -9.34 11.79
N LEU A 405 -15.22 -8.84 12.76
CA LEU A 405 -13.99 -8.07 12.58
C LEU A 405 -12.88 -8.66 13.47
N ARG A 406 -11.66 -8.16 13.30
CA ARG A 406 -10.53 -8.39 14.20
C ARG A 406 -9.83 -7.07 14.50
N ALA A 407 -9.49 -6.84 15.76
CA ALA A 407 -8.66 -5.71 16.18
C ALA A 407 -7.19 -6.10 16.03
N VAL A 408 -6.55 -5.63 14.96
CA VAL A 408 -5.16 -5.97 14.65
C VAL A 408 -4.22 -4.93 15.27
N ARG A 409 -3.23 -5.41 16.03
CA ARG A 409 -2.19 -4.58 16.63
C ARG A 409 -1.13 -4.24 15.59
N GLY A 410 -0.54 -3.08 15.75
CA GLY A 410 0.47 -2.57 14.86
C GLY A 410 1.21 -1.40 15.48
N TYR A 411 1.90 -0.67 14.61
CA TYR A 411 2.61 0.52 14.99
C TYR A 411 2.62 1.53 13.83
N PHE A 412 2.81 2.79 14.19
CA PHE A 412 3.00 3.90 13.29
C PHE A 412 4.39 4.48 13.49
N THR A 413 5.09 4.78 12.39
CA THR A 413 6.41 5.40 12.42
C THR A 413 6.41 6.76 11.75
N SER A 414 7.12 7.75 12.31
CA SER A 414 7.34 9.02 11.61
C SER A 414 8.67 9.65 11.96
N ILE A 415 9.44 10.04 10.94
CA ILE A 415 10.61 10.91 11.13
C ILE A 415 10.17 12.32 11.49
N ARG A 416 10.84 12.90 12.48
CA ARG A 416 10.65 14.26 12.93
C ARG A 416 11.99 14.97 13.15
N PRO A 417 12.08 16.27 12.81
CA PRO A 417 13.16 17.10 13.33
C PRO A 417 12.98 17.26 14.84
N GLY A 418 14.00 16.90 15.60
CA GLY A 418 14.13 17.27 17.01
C GLY A 418 15.00 18.51 17.14
N ALA A 419 15.02 19.12 18.33
CA ALA A 419 15.79 20.34 18.59
C ALA A 419 17.30 20.19 18.28
N TYR A 420 17.84 18.97 18.47
CA TYR A 420 19.28 18.71 18.29
C TYR A 420 19.56 17.59 17.28
N LYS A 421 18.61 16.66 17.12
CA LYS A 421 18.80 15.36 16.47
C LYS A 421 17.56 14.99 15.68
N THR A 422 17.73 14.20 14.62
CA THR A 422 16.61 13.60 13.89
C THR A 422 16.05 12.44 14.72
N LEU A 423 14.74 12.42 14.90
CA LEU A 423 14.07 11.45 15.75
C LEU A 423 13.07 10.61 14.94
N LEU A 424 13.03 9.32 15.22
CA LEU A 424 12.00 8.40 14.77
C LEU A 424 10.97 8.21 15.88
N ASN A 425 9.77 8.74 15.66
CA ASN A 425 8.62 8.49 16.51
C ASN A 425 8.06 7.09 16.20
N VAL A 426 7.92 6.23 17.21
CA VAL A 426 7.26 4.92 17.07
C VAL A 426 6.10 4.83 18.04
N ASN A 427 4.87 4.80 17.52
CA ASN A 427 3.66 4.68 18.33
C ASN A 427 2.96 3.35 18.10
N THR A 428 2.36 2.78 19.14
CA THR A 428 1.43 1.66 18.97
C THR A 428 0.20 2.10 18.20
N ALA A 429 -0.29 1.25 17.31
CA ALA A 429 -1.53 1.43 16.60
C ALA A 429 -2.41 0.19 16.76
N THR A 430 -3.73 0.38 16.74
CA THR A 430 -4.70 -0.71 16.65
C THR A 430 -5.78 -0.29 15.67
N SER A 431 -6.16 -1.18 14.76
CA SER A 431 -7.21 -0.91 13.78
C SER A 431 -8.07 -2.15 13.61
N ALA A 432 -9.34 -1.92 13.28
CA ALA A 432 -10.23 -3.00 12.90
C ALA A 432 -9.95 -3.43 11.45
N PHE A 433 -9.93 -4.74 11.23
CA PHE A 433 -9.85 -5.37 9.92
C PHE A 433 -10.99 -6.37 9.79
N PHE A 434 -11.40 -6.67 8.57
CA PHE A 434 -12.28 -7.82 8.33
C PHE A 434 -11.55 -9.12 8.69
N GLU A 435 -12.29 -10.02 9.32
CA GLU A 435 -11.87 -11.41 9.51
C GLU A 435 -11.90 -12.12 8.14
N PRO A 436 -10.89 -12.93 7.79
CA PRO A 436 -10.95 -13.83 6.64
C PRO A 436 -11.99 -14.95 6.85
N ILE A 437 -13.27 -14.64 6.64
CA ILE A 437 -14.40 -15.54 6.87
C ILE A 437 -15.32 -15.60 5.64
N LEU A 438 -16.14 -16.65 5.52
CA LEU A 438 -17.22 -16.70 4.56
C LEU A 438 -18.21 -15.55 4.82
N LEU A 439 -18.72 -14.97 3.73
CA LEU A 439 -19.66 -13.86 3.85
C LEU A 439 -20.97 -14.30 4.53
N SER A 440 -21.45 -15.52 4.28
CA SER A 440 -22.60 -16.09 4.99
C SER A 440 -22.39 -16.08 6.50
N ASP A 441 -21.24 -16.55 6.95
CA ASP A 441 -20.93 -16.69 8.38
C ASP A 441 -20.70 -15.31 9.01
N PHE A 442 -20.14 -14.36 8.25
CA PHE A 442 -20.09 -12.96 8.65
C PHE A 442 -21.51 -12.38 8.85
N LEU A 443 -22.42 -12.64 7.92
CA LEU A 443 -23.81 -12.21 8.05
C LEU A 443 -24.51 -12.86 9.23
N ASP A 444 -24.24 -14.13 9.51
CA ASP A 444 -24.80 -14.82 10.67
C ASP A 444 -24.22 -14.28 11.98
N LYS A 445 -22.92 -13.96 12.02
CA LYS A 445 -22.26 -13.33 13.19
C LYS A 445 -22.77 -11.92 13.48
N VAL A 446 -23.04 -11.12 12.46
CA VAL A 446 -23.47 -9.71 12.59
C VAL A 446 -25.00 -9.57 12.67
N GLY A 447 -25.73 -10.50 12.03
CA GLY A 447 -27.13 -10.41 11.61
C GLY A 447 -28.21 -10.47 12.68
N THR A 448 -27.88 -10.19 13.94
CA THR A 448 -28.89 -9.91 14.98
C THR A 448 -28.90 -8.45 15.41
N VAL A 449 -27.84 -7.68 15.09
CA VAL A 449 -27.64 -6.32 15.62
C VAL A 449 -27.89 -5.25 14.56
N ASP A 450 -27.52 -5.51 13.30
CA ASP A 450 -27.53 -4.50 12.25
C ASP A 450 -28.53 -4.80 11.12
N SER A 451 -29.09 -3.73 10.53
CA SER A 451 -29.92 -3.85 9.34
C SER A 451 -29.09 -4.28 8.12
N GLU A 452 -29.70 -5.02 7.17
CA GLU A 452 -29.06 -5.44 5.92
C GLU A 452 -28.44 -4.25 5.17
N SER A 453 -29.09 -3.08 5.20
CA SER A 453 -28.56 -1.83 4.62
C SER A 453 -27.28 -1.33 5.30
N SER A 454 -27.20 -1.43 6.62
CA SER A 454 -26.00 -1.07 7.39
C SER A 454 -24.83 -1.97 7.03
N ILE A 455 -25.09 -3.28 6.94
CA ILE A 455 -24.09 -4.28 6.56
C ILE A 455 -23.63 -4.05 5.12
N GLU A 456 -24.55 -3.77 4.19
CA GLU A 456 -24.20 -3.46 2.81
C GLU A 456 -23.28 -2.24 2.71
N LYS A 457 -23.59 -1.16 3.46
CA LYS A 457 -22.75 0.03 3.51
C LYS A 457 -21.35 -0.29 4.04
N MET A 458 -21.26 -1.14 5.07
CA MET A 458 -19.99 -1.59 5.64
C MET A 458 -19.15 -2.40 4.66
N LEU A 459 -19.78 -3.28 3.88
CA LEU A 459 -19.10 -4.15 2.92
C LEU A 459 -18.77 -3.45 1.60
N ARG A 460 -19.32 -2.27 1.33
CA ARG A 460 -19.10 -1.54 0.08
C ARG A 460 -17.61 -1.24 -0.15
N GLY A 461 -17.06 -1.77 -1.24
CA GLY A 461 -15.64 -1.61 -1.56
C GLY A 461 -14.73 -2.68 -0.95
N VAL A 462 -15.24 -3.54 -0.08
CA VAL A 462 -14.50 -4.69 0.45
C VAL A 462 -14.20 -5.69 -0.67
N THR A 463 -13.02 -6.28 -0.63
CA THR A 463 -12.62 -7.32 -1.58
C THR A 463 -13.03 -8.69 -1.04
N LEU A 464 -13.87 -9.40 -1.79
CA LEU A 464 -14.28 -10.76 -1.57
C LEU A 464 -13.45 -11.73 -2.41
N ARG A 465 -13.30 -12.96 -1.94
CA ARG A 465 -12.67 -14.05 -2.67
C ARG A 465 -13.70 -15.11 -3.04
N ILE A 466 -13.72 -15.51 -4.30
CA ILE A 466 -14.46 -16.69 -4.77
C ILE A 466 -13.75 -17.96 -4.28
N THR A 467 -14.42 -18.74 -3.44
CA THR A 467 -13.88 -19.95 -2.80
C THR A 467 -13.99 -21.19 -3.69
N TYR A 468 -15.10 -21.35 -4.42
CA TYR A 468 -15.30 -22.48 -5.32
C TYR A 468 -14.42 -22.42 -6.58
N THR A 469 -14.12 -23.58 -7.14
CA THR A 469 -13.37 -23.71 -8.39
C THR A 469 -14.28 -23.46 -9.59
N ARG A 470 -13.83 -22.62 -10.52
CA ARG A 470 -14.55 -22.26 -11.73
C ARG A 470 -14.02 -23.08 -12.91
N GLN A 471 -14.91 -23.50 -13.80
CA GLN A 471 -14.51 -24.14 -15.05
C GLN A 471 -13.57 -23.21 -15.84
N HIS A 472 -12.41 -23.75 -16.19
CA HIS A 472 -11.48 -23.11 -17.12
C HIS A 472 -11.94 -23.39 -18.55
N PHE A 473 -11.93 -22.36 -19.39
CA PHE A 473 -12.24 -22.48 -20.81
C PHE A 473 -10.97 -22.19 -21.60
N GLU A 474 -10.64 -23.07 -22.54
CA GLU A 474 -9.46 -22.93 -23.37
C GLU A 474 -9.44 -21.56 -24.08
N GLY A 475 -8.26 -20.96 -24.17
CA GLY A 475 -8.06 -19.62 -24.74
C GLY A 475 -8.54 -18.45 -23.87
N LYS A 476 -9.06 -18.69 -22.65
CA LYS A 476 -9.39 -17.62 -21.68
C LYS A 476 -8.42 -17.61 -20.50
N PRO A 477 -8.18 -16.44 -19.87
CA PRO A 477 -7.40 -16.37 -18.64
C PRO A 477 -7.98 -17.32 -17.58
N ASP A 478 -7.12 -18.00 -16.82
CA ASP A 478 -7.59 -18.94 -15.81
C ASP A 478 -8.45 -18.23 -14.76
N PRO A 479 -9.75 -18.57 -14.63
CA PRO A 479 -10.59 -17.96 -13.64
C PRO A 479 -10.17 -18.35 -12.21
N ASN A 480 -9.33 -19.35 -12.02
CA ASN A 480 -8.95 -19.79 -10.68
C ASN A 480 -7.71 -19.10 -10.11
N THR A 481 -7.02 -18.26 -10.88
CA THR A 481 -5.90 -17.47 -10.35
C THR A 481 -6.37 -16.60 -9.17
N PRO A 482 -5.51 -16.36 -8.17
CA PRO A 482 -5.86 -15.54 -7.01
C PRO A 482 -6.46 -14.18 -7.40
N ALA A 483 -5.85 -13.51 -8.38
CA ALA A 483 -6.31 -12.22 -8.89
C ALA A 483 -7.73 -12.28 -9.48
N ASN A 484 -8.03 -13.33 -10.26
CA ASN A 484 -9.34 -13.49 -10.88
C ASN A 484 -10.44 -13.87 -9.90
N ARG A 485 -10.09 -14.52 -8.77
CA ARG A 485 -11.02 -14.84 -7.69
C ARG A 485 -11.38 -13.65 -6.80
N LEU A 486 -10.57 -12.59 -6.80
CA LEU A 486 -10.86 -11.38 -6.03
C LEU A 486 -11.88 -10.50 -6.75
N LYS A 487 -12.87 -10.03 -6.01
CA LYS A 487 -14.01 -9.25 -6.51
C LYS A 487 -14.40 -8.20 -5.48
N THR A 488 -14.70 -6.98 -5.91
CA THR A 488 -15.13 -5.92 -5.00
C THR A 488 -16.63 -5.99 -4.79
N PHE A 489 -17.07 -6.11 -3.53
CA PHE A 489 -18.47 -6.07 -3.12
C PHE A 489 -19.09 -4.71 -3.49
N ARG A 490 -20.32 -4.75 -4.00
CA ARG A 490 -21.10 -3.54 -4.32
C ARG A 490 -22.38 -3.45 -3.51
N GLN A 491 -23.21 -4.48 -3.61
CA GLN A 491 -24.52 -4.53 -2.98
C GLN A 491 -25.00 -5.98 -2.88
N PHE A 492 -26.00 -6.21 -2.04
CA PHE A 492 -26.73 -7.46 -2.07
C PHE A 492 -27.65 -7.54 -3.30
N GLY A 493 -27.94 -8.77 -3.71
CA GLY A 493 -28.95 -9.09 -4.71
C GLY A 493 -30.13 -9.80 -4.05
N LEU A 494 -30.98 -10.40 -4.88
CA LEU A 494 -32.01 -11.30 -4.38
C LEU A 494 -31.40 -12.64 -3.95
N VAL A 495 -32.18 -13.45 -3.25
CA VAL A 495 -31.81 -14.85 -3.00
C VAL A 495 -31.63 -15.60 -4.32
N ALA A 496 -30.72 -16.57 -4.37
CA ALA A 496 -30.23 -17.20 -5.60
C ALA A 496 -31.32 -17.78 -6.52
N GLY A 497 -32.38 -18.35 -5.96
CA GLY A 497 -33.51 -18.88 -6.76
C GLY A 497 -34.42 -17.80 -7.36
N LYS A 498 -34.31 -16.54 -6.93
CA LYS A 498 -35.06 -15.39 -7.45
C LYS A 498 -34.21 -14.47 -8.31
N GLN A 499 -32.90 -14.41 -8.04
CA GLN A 499 -31.97 -13.58 -8.81
C GLN A 499 -31.75 -14.20 -10.18
N LYS A 500 -32.13 -13.48 -11.24
CA LYS A 500 -31.85 -13.86 -12.63
C LYS A 500 -30.69 -13.04 -13.21
N PHE A 501 -30.01 -13.63 -14.19
CA PHE A 501 -29.10 -12.93 -15.09
C PHE A 501 -29.40 -13.31 -16.55
N PHE A 502 -29.03 -12.43 -17.46
CA PHE A 502 -29.36 -12.52 -18.88
C PHE A 502 -28.09 -12.58 -19.72
N LYS A 503 -28.14 -13.30 -20.83
CA LYS A 503 -27.12 -13.29 -21.87
C LYS A 503 -27.12 -11.92 -22.53
N LEU A 504 -26.01 -11.21 -22.38
CA LEU A 504 -25.80 -9.94 -23.04
C LEU A 504 -25.45 -10.17 -24.50
N THR A 505 -26.19 -9.56 -25.41
CA THR A 505 -25.85 -9.48 -26.82
C THR A 505 -25.14 -8.14 -27.08
N LYS A 506 -24.09 -8.20 -27.89
CA LYS A 506 -23.36 -7.00 -28.31
C LYS A 506 -24.16 -6.31 -29.39
N LYS A 507 -24.67 -5.12 -29.12
CA LYS A 507 -25.35 -4.29 -30.12
C LYS A 507 -24.48 -3.08 -30.44
N THR A 508 -24.05 -2.99 -31.69
CA THR A 508 -23.30 -1.84 -32.19
C THR A 508 -24.30 -0.79 -32.67
N ILE A 509 -24.38 0.34 -31.98
CA ILE A 509 -25.23 1.47 -32.38
C ILE A 509 -24.28 2.60 -32.81
N GLY A 510 -24.09 2.73 -34.13
CA GLY A 510 -23.07 3.62 -34.70
C GLY A 510 -21.66 3.19 -34.25
N LYS A 511 -20.88 4.12 -33.68
CA LYS A 511 -19.54 3.84 -33.13
C LYS A 511 -19.54 3.34 -31.68
N LYS A 512 -20.70 3.32 -31.00
CA LYS A 512 -20.80 2.89 -29.60
C LYS A 512 -21.26 1.44 -29.53
N VAL A 513 -20.52 0.65 -28.76
CA VAL A 513 -20.93 -0.71 -28.39
C VAL A 513 -21.77 -0.63 -27.13
N LYS A 514 -23.03 -1.09 -27.20
CA LYS A 514 -23.90 -1.26 -26.04
C LYS A 514 -24.17 -2.76 -25.84
N TRP A 515 -24.23 -3.19 -24.59
CA TRP A 515 -24.64 -4.54 -24.24
C TRP A 515 -26.08 -4.48 -23.78
N GLU A 516 -26.96 -5.22 -24.44
CA GLU A 516 -28.38 -5.30 -24.10
C GLU A 516 -28.73 -6.77 -23.83
N SER A 517 -29.67 -7.02 -22.91
CA SER A 517 -30.25 -8.36 -22.77
C SER A 517 -31.08 -8.68 -24.01
N SER A 518 -31.01 -9.93 -24.50
CA SER A 518 -31.93 -10.38 -25.55
C SER A 518 -33.36 -10.32 -25.01
N SER A 519 -34.30 -9.74 -25.77
CA SER A 519 -35.73 -9.71 -25.39
C SER A 519 -36.34 -11.11 -25.31
N THR A 520 -35.74 -12.09 -25.99
CA THR A 520 -36.15 -13.50 -25.97
C THR A 520 -35.50 -14.32 -24.86
N ASP A 521 -34.56 -13.76 -24.11
CA ASP A 521 -33.89 -14.47 -23.02
C ASP A 521 -34.72 -14.35 -21.74
N GLY A 522 -35.39 -15.43 -21.35
CA GLY A 522 -36.16 -15.53 -20.09
C GLY A 522 -35.30 -15.40 -18.82
N GLY A 523 -33.98 -15.32 -18.98
CA GLY A 523 -32.98 -15.26 -17.93
C GLY A 523 -32.77 -16.63 -17.29
N LYS A 524 -31.58 -16.82 -16.73
CA LYS A 524 -31.27 -18.00 -15.90
C LYS A 524 -31.17 -17.54 -14.46
N ASP A 525 -31.85 -18.22 -13.54
CA ASP A 525 -31.66 -17.94 -12.11
C ASP A 525 -30.30 -18.45 -11.63
N VAL A 526 -29.77 -17.80 -10.60
CA VAL A 526 -28.42 -18.06 -10.09
C VAL A 526 -28.30 -19.45 -9.49
N ALA A 527 -29.34 -19.93 -8.79
CA ALA A 527 -29.34 -21.27 -8.19
C ALA A 527 -29.23 -22.36 -9.27
N THR A 528 -30.14 -22.36 -10.25
CA THR A 528 -30.14 -23.29 -11.39
C THR A 528 -28.82 -23.21 -12.15
N TYR A 529 -28.22 -22.02 -12.30
CA TYR A 529 -26.92 -21.89 -12.94
C TYR A 529 -25.80 -22.64 -12.22
N PHE A 530 -25.74 -22.56 -10.89
CA PHE A 530 -24.75 -23.29 -10.11
C PHE A 530 -25.00 -24.79 -10.09
N GLU A 531 -26.26 -25.23 -10.04
CA GLU A 531 -26.65 -26.64 -10.02
C GLU A 531 -26.38 -27.35 -11.36
N THR A 532 -26.79 -26.73 -12.47
CA THR A 532 -26.72 -27.35 -13.80
C THR A 532 -25.37 -27.16 -14.48
N GLY A 533 -24.62 -26.13 -14.10
CA GLY A 533 -23.53 -25.63 -14.93
C GLY A 533 -22.12 -25.91 -14.46
N LYS A 534 -21.87 -26.13 -13.16
CA LYS A 534 -20.53 -25.80 -12.60
C LYS A 534 -20.00 -26.60 -11.40
N ASN A 535 -20.23 -27.91 -11.28
CA ASN A 535 -19.55 -28.77 -10.29
C ASN A 535 -19.56 -28.23 -8.83
N VAL A 536 -20.53 -27.39 -8.47
CA VAL A 536 -20.77 -27.03 -7.07
C VAL A 536 -21.81 -28.04 -6.61
N GLU A 537 -21.36 -29.10 -5.93
CA GLU A 537 -22.23 -30.17 -5.41
C GLU A 537 -23.55 -29.60 -4.86
N LYS A 538 -24.66 -29.98 -5.50
CA LYS A 538 -26.07 -29.74 -5.14
C LYS A 538 -26.28 -28.52 -4.25
N PHE A 539 -26.09 -27.33 -4.84
CA PHE A 539 -26.21 -26.02 -4.20
C PHE A 539 -27.44 -25.88 -3.28
N THR A 540 -28.65 -26.24 -3.74
CA THR A 540 -29.88 -26.13 -2.92
C THR A 540 -29.98 -27.14 -1.77
N THR A 541 -29.28 -28.27 -1.83
CA THR A 541 -29.34 -29.27 -0.74
C THR A 541 -28.42 -28.94 0.43
N ARG A 542 -27.36 -28.15 0.18
CA ARG A 542 -26.36 -27.79 1.20
C ARG A 542 -26.65 -26.45 1.88
N TYR A 543 -27.29 -25.52 1.18
CA TYR A 543 -27.51 -24.17 1.66
C TYR A 543 -29.00 -23.93 1.92
N THR A 544 -29.37 -23.72 3.18
CA THR A 544 -30.77 -23.62 3.62
C THR A 544 -31.11 -22.24 4.17
N THR A 545 -30.12 -21.47 4.63
CA THR A 545 -30.39 -20.15 5.23
C THR A 545 -30.46 -19.06 4.17
N ARG A 546 -31.24 -18.01 4.46
CA ARG A 546 -31.31 -16.81 3.60
C ARG A 546 -29.91 -16.23 3.33
N ASN A 547 -29.07 -16.13 4.36
CA ASN A 547 -27.73 -15.54 4.26
C ASN A 547 -26.79 -16.38 3.38
N GLN A 548 -26.91 -17.71 3.40
CA GLN A 548 -26.17 -18.59 2.49
C GLN A 548 -26.63 -18.46 1.02
N LEU A 549 -27.92 -18.16 0.81
CA LEU A 549 -28.53 -18.05 -0.51
C LEU A 549 -28.53 -16.62 -1.07
N LEU A 550 -28.13 -15.62 -0.29
CA LEU A 550 -28.16 -14.22 -0.70
C LEU A 550 -27.10 -13.94 -1.77
N CYS A 551 -27.53 -13.47 -2.95
CA CYS A 551 -26.59 -13.13 -4.01
C CYS A 551 -25.80 -11.87 -3.67
N VAL A 552 -24.57 -11.81 -4.18
CA VAL A 552 -23.70 -10.65 -4.06
C VAL A 552 -23.39 -10.10 -5.43
N ASN A 553 -23.70 -8.82 -5.63
CA ASN A 553 -23.30 -8.11 -6.83
C ASN A 553 -21.89 -7.56 -6.66
N VAL A 554 -21.02 -7.88 -7.62
CA VAL A 554 -19.60 -7.49 -7.60
C VAL A 554 -19.17 -6.77 -8.87
N GLY A 555 -18.12 -5.95 -8.80
CA GLY A 555 -17.51 -5.35 -9.99
C GLY A 555 -18.04 -3.96 -10.33
N LYS A 556 -18.65 -3.78 -11.52
CA LYS A 556 -19.22 -2.48 -11.91
C LYS A 556 -20.54 -2.25 -11.16
N PRO A 557 -20.88 -1.00 -10.79
CA PRO A 557 -22.19 -0.70 -10.23
C PRO A 557 -23.27 -1.19 -11.19
N VAL A 558 -24.17 -2.02 -10.69
CA VAL A 558 -25.43 -2.30 -11.37
C VAL A 558 -26.30 -1.10 -11.03
N THR A 559 -26.69 -0.31 -12.04
CA THR A 559 -27.71 0.72 -11.81
C THR A 559 -28.92 -0.02 -11.25
N PRO A 560 -29.42 0.35 -10.05
CA PRO A 560 -30.58 -0.31 -9.50
C PRO A 560 -31.67 -0.23 -10.56
N HIS A 561 -32.19 -1.39 -10.96
CA HIS A 561 -33.42 -1.39 -11.73
C HIS A 561 -34.45 -0.68 -10.85
N PRO A 562 -35.23 0.27 -11.39
CA PRO A 562 -36.37 0.79 -10.66
C PRO A 562 -37.18 -0.43 -10.17
N PRO A 563 -37.72 -0.37 -8.94
CA PRO A 563 -38.57 -1.44 -8.46
C PRO A 563 -39.58 -1.76 -9.56
N ILE A 564 -39.60 -3.01 -10.00
CA ILE A 564 -40.65 -3.47 -10.89
C ILE A 564 -41.89 -3.38 -10.00
N ASP A 565 -42.73 -2.37 -10.25
CA ASP A 565 -44.01 -2.25 -9.55
C ASP A 565 -44.72 -3.61 -9.68
N PRO A 566 -45.20 -4.19 -8.56
CA PRO A 566 -45.70 -5.56 -8.50
C PRO A 566 -46.86 -5.84 -9.44
#